data_AF-A0A927YRC3-F1
#
_entry.id   AF-A0A927YRC3-F1
#
_cell.length_a   1.000
_cell.length_b   1.000
_cell.length_c   1.000
_cell.angle_alpha   90.00
_cell.angle_beta   90.00
_cell.angle_gamma   90.00
#
_symmetry.space_group_name_H-M   'P 1'
#
loop_
_entity.id
_entity.type
_entity.pdbx_description
1 polymer ?
#
loop_
_entity_poly.entity_id
_entity_poly.type
_entity_poly.pdbx_seq_one_letter_code
_entity_poly.pdbx_strand_id
1 'polypeptide(L)'
;MSEKDIAEKNFMALQDVFADVYNGLLFNGEEVIKPDDLEDVRVFSQYKADDSKLHEQERDVLKLWKGHGINLAFMGIENQTNPNKDMPFRVIGYDGATYRSQLLEKETKSVDGENKQVYKKERYPVITVVLYMGKDKWNYPNNLVECFNPELPDDDITSVMKEYISDYKINVFDIGDMSLEEIEVFKSDFKIIAEHFVRLRNNEQDYEPDKRSIQHVDEFLKLMNVLTGDAEFLEQMNVYSD
;
A
#
# COMPACT_ATOMS: atom_id res chain seq x y z
N MET A 1 -12.13 -9.20 -9.33
CA MET A 1 -10.85 -8.49 -9.44
C MET A 1 -10.57 -8.25 -10.91
N SER A 2 -10.23 -7.03 -11.28
CA SER A 2 -9.92 -6.68 -12.68
C SER A 2 -8.49 -7.15 -13.03
N GLU A 3 -8.17 -7.28 -14.33
CA GLU A 3 -6.80 -7.59 -14.78
C GLU A 3 -5.78 -6.56 -14.27
N LYS A 4 -6.23 -5.31 -14.16
CA LYS A 4 -5.46 -4.19 -13.60
C LYS A 4 -5.10 -4.41 -12.14
N ASP A 5 -6.08 -4.73 -11.31
CA ASP A 5 -5.82 -4.95 -9.88
C ASP A 5 -4.82 -6.11 -9.68
N ILE A 6 -4.90 -7.15 -10.52
CA ILE A 6 -3.97 -8.30 -10.45
C ILE A 6 -2.55 -7.86 -10.79
N ALA A 7 -2.36 -7.08 -11.86
CA ALA A 7 -1.04 -6.60 -12.27
C ALA A 7 -0.44 -5.67 -11.21
N GLU A 8 -1.22 -4.72 -10.67
CA GLU A 8 -0.80 -3.81 -9.60
C GLU A 8 -0.39 -4.59 -8.34
N LYS A 9 -1.19 -5.57 -7.91
CA LYS A 9 -0.87 -6.43 -6.76
C LYS A 9 0.41 -7.22 -6.95
N ASN A 10 0.57 -7.89 -8.10
CA ASN A 10 1.73 -8.73 -8.34
C ASN A 10 3.03 -7.93 -8.35
N PHE A 11 3.03 -6.78 -9.03
CA PHE A 11 4.20 -5.91 -9.07
C PHE A 11 4.56 -5.37 -7.68
N MET A 12 3.57 -4.88 -6.92
CA MET A 12 3.80 -4.36 -5.57
C MET A 12 4.12 -5.46 -4.55
N ALA A 13 3.86 -6.74 -4.87
CA ALA A 13 4.20 -7.87 -4.01
C ALA A 13 5.68 -8.29 -4.12
N LEU A 14 6.43 -7.82 -5.11
CA LEU A 14 7.87 -8.07 -5.21
C LEU A 14 8.59 -7.44 -4.00
N GLN A 15 9.46 -8.20 -3.33
CA GLN A 15 10.02 -7.79 -2.02
C GLN A 15 10.87 -6.52 -2.12
N ASP A 16 11.68 -6.40 -3.17
CA ASP A 16 12.53 -5.25 -3.43
C ASP A 16 11.73 -4.01 -3.83
N VAL A 17 10.72 -4.17 -4.70
CA VAL A 17 9.77 -3.11 -5.03
C VAL A 17 9.04 -2.62 -3.77
N PHE A 18 8.50 -3.55 -2.97
CA PHE A 18 7.77 -3.21 -1.74
C PHE A 18 8.67 -2.46 -0.73
N ALA A 19 9.87 -2.97 -0.51
CA ALA A 19 10.84 -2.35 0.40
C ALA A 19 11.23 -0.94 -0.08
N ASP A 20 11.50 -0.79 -1.37
CA ASP A 20 11.87 0.48 -1.99
C ASP A 20 10.74 1.52 -1.93
N VAL A 21 9.49 1.12 -2.16
CA VAL A 21 8.31 1.99 -1.99
C VAL A 21 8.25 2.55 -0.58
N TYR A 22 8.36 1.70 0.45
CA TYR A 22 8.32 2.17 1.84
C TYR A 22 9.55 3.02 2.21
N ASN A 23 10.74 2.63 1.76
CA ASN A 23 11.97 3.38 1.98
C ASN A 23 11.91 4.77 1.34
N GLY A 24 11.42 4.88 0.10
CA GLY A 24 11.27 6.15 -0.58
C GLY A 24 10.22 7.05 0.08
N LEU A 25 9.03 6.50 0.37
CA LEU A 25 7.91 7.29 0.89
C LEU A 25 8.06 7.68 2.37
N LEU A 26 8.60 6.80 3.22
CA LEU A 26 8.63 7.01 4.67
C LEU A 26 10.04 7.32 5.21
N PHE A 27 11.09 6.96 4.48
CA PHE A 27 12.49 7.08 4.91
C PHE A 27 13.36 7.87 3.93
N ASN A 28 12.75 8.61 3.00
CA ASN A 28 13.45 9.50 2.08
C ASN A 28 14.57 8.79 1.27
N GLY A 29 14.34 7.53 0.89
CA GLY A 29 15.26 6.70 0.11
C GLY A 29 16.37 6.01 0.91
N GLU A 30 16.43 6.21 2.23
CA GLU A 30 17.32 5.44 3.09
C GLU A 30 16.89 3.97 3.11
N GLU A 31 17.86 3.06 2.95
CA GLU A 31 17.61 1.61 2.91
C GLU A 31 17.42 1.06 4.33
N VAL A 32 16.29 1.39 4.93
CA VAL A 32 15.91 0.98 6.29
C VAL A 32 15.26 -0.40 6.28
N ILE A 33 14.32 -0.63 5.36
CA ILE A 33 13.65 -1.90 5.15
C ILE A 33 14.41 -2.66 4.07
N LYS A 34 14.88 -3.88 4.39
CA LYS A 34 15.53 -4.75 3.40
C LYS A 34 14.53 -5.75 2.82
N PRO A 35 14.69 -6.16 1.55
CA PRO A 35 13.79 -7.14 0.93
C PRO A 35 13.75 -8.46 1.70
N ASP A 36 14.91 -8.93 2.18
CA ASP A 36 15.07 -10.19 2.94
C ASP A 36 14.41 -10.15 4.33
N ASP A 37 14.11 -8.96 4.84
CA ASP A 37 13.46 -8.74 6.14
C ASP A 37 11.92 -8.83 6.03
N LEU A 38 11.37 -9.05 4.84
CA LEU A 38 9.94 -9.07 4.56
C LEU A 38 9.40 -10.48 4.34
N GLU A 39 8.33 -10.84 5.07
CA GLU A 39 7.59 -12.07 4.85
C GLU A 39 6.19 -11.81 4.29
N ASP A 40 5.77 -12.64 3.34
CA ASP A 40 4.42 -12.60 2.79
C ASP A 40 3.37 -13.04 3.81
N VAL A 41 2.27 -12.30 3.85
CA VAL A 41 1.15 -12.53 4.75
C VAL A 41 -0.10 -12.74 3.91
N ARG A 42 -1.01 -13.58 4.39
CA ARG A 42 -2.31 -13.74 3.73
C ARG A 42 -3.07 -12.40 3.77
N VAL A 43 -3.47 -11.91 2.61
CA VAL A 43 -4.21 -10.66 2.43
C VAL A 43 -5.73 -10.80 2.61
N PHE A 44 -6.22 -12.05 2.72
CA PHE A 44 -7.62 -12.36 2.94
C PHE A 44 -7.96 -12.38 4.43
N SER A 45 -8.95 -11.57 4.80
CA SER A 45 -9.63 -11.71 6.08
C SER A 45 -11.13 -11.82 5.87
N GLN A 46 -11.79 -12.57 6.74
CA GLN A 46 -13.23 -12.77 6.70
C GLN A 46 -13.86 -12.10 7.92
N TYR A 47 -14.91 -11.31 7.70
CA TYR A 47 -15.67 -10.68 8.78
C TYR A 47 -17.16 -10.96 8.60
N LYS A 48 -17.89 -10.95 9.72
CA LYS A 48 -19.34 -11.16 9.73
C LYS A 48 -20.00 -9.82 10.03
N ALA A 49 -20.82 -9.33 9.10
CA ALA A 49 -21.59 -8.10 9.29
C ALA A 49 -22.94 -8.40 9.99
N ASP A 50 -23.70 -7.34 10.29
CA ASP A 50 -25.00 -7.45 10.98
C ASP A 50 -26.04 -8.25 10.19
N ASP A 51 -25.85 -8.39 8.86
CA ASP A 51 -26.63 -9.27 8.00
C ASP A 51 -26.35 -10.76 8.23
N SER A 52 -25.46 -11.09 9.18
CA SER A 52 -24.99 -12.43 9.49
C SER A 52 -24.33 -13.17 8.33
N LYS A 53 -23.99 -12.48 7.25
CA LYS A 53 -23.24 -13.04 6.13
C LYS A 53 -21.75 -12.86 6.37
N LEU A 54 -21.00 -13.81 5.83
CA LEU A 54 -19.56 -13.74 5.78
C LEU A 54 -19.18 -12.87 4.59
N HIS A 55 -18.41 -11.82 4.86
CA HIS A 55 -17.85 -10.92 3.86
C HIS A 55 -16.35 -11.12 3.83
N GLU A 56 -15.75 -11.00 2.65
CA GLU A 56 -14.32 -11.08 2.44
C GLU A 56 -13.74 -9.67 2.31
N GLN A 57 -12.69 -9.41 3.06
CA GLN A 57 -11.83 -8.25 2.92
C GLN A 57 -10.53 -8.73 2.31
N GLU A 58 -10.28 -8.26 1.10
CA GLU A 58 -9.04 -8.49 0.39
C GLU A 58 -8.25 -7.17 0.38
N ARG A 59 -7.07 -7.18 1.00
CA ARG A 59 -6.05 -6.16 0.80
C ARG A 59 -5.31 -6.40 -0.51
N ASP A 60 -4.65 -5.37 -1.03
CA ASP A 60 -3.82 -5.56 -2.22
C ASP A 60 -2.53 -6.30 -1.88
N VAL A 61 -1.69 -5.72 -1.01
CA VAL A 61 -0.45 -6.36 -0.54
C VAL A 61 -0.29 -6.13 0.95
N LEU A 62 0.14 -7.17 1.69
CA LEU A 62 0.47 -7.10 3.10
C LEU A 62 1.72 -7.93 3.39
N LYS A 63 2.73 -7.31 4.00
CA LYS A 63 3.96 -7.96 4.41
C LYS A 63 4.23 -7.76 5.90
N LEU A 64 4.85 -8.76 6.52
CA LEU A 64 5.37 -8.69 7.88
C LEU A 64 6.84 -8.31 7.80
N TRP A 65 7.20 -7.15 8.36
CA TRP A 65 8.58 -6.74 8.51
C TRP A 65 9.18 -7.32 9.78
N LYS A 66 10.28 -8.06 9.63
CA LYS A 66 11.06 -8.63 10.71
C LYS A 66 12.43 -7.99 10.77
N GLY A 67 12.94 -7.78 11.97
CA GLY A 67 14.31 -7.30 12.15
C GLY A 67 14.80 -7.64 13.54
N HIS A 68 16.09 -7.91 13.69
CA HIS A 68 16.71 -8.23 14.98
C HIS A 68 16.01 -9.39 15.74
N GLY A 69 15.44 -10.35 15.02
CA GLY A 69 14.73 -11.50 15.60
C GLY A 69 13.33 -11.22 16.14
N ILE A 70 12.77 -10.03 15.88
CA ILE A 70 11.40 -9.65 16.28
C ILE A 70 10.56 -9.21 15.09
N ASN A 71 9.23 -9.19 15.29
CA ASN A 71 8.28 -8.59 14.37
C ASN A 71 8.24 -7.07 14.61
N LEU A 72 8.58 -6.28 13.59
CA LEU A 72 8.63 -4.82 13.69
C LEU A 72 7.31 -4.15 13.31
N ALA A 73 6.71 -4.54 12.17
CA ALA A 73 5.44 -3.99 11.71
C ALA A 73 4.75 -4.91 10.70
N PHE A 74 3.42 -4.84 10.62
CA PHE A 74 2.72 -5.18 9.38
C PHE A 74 2.68 -3.95 8.47
N MET A 75 2.96 -4.15 7.20
CA MET A 75 3.03 -3.10 6.19
C MET A 75 2.11 -3.46 5.04
N GLY A 76 1.11 -2.61 4.77
CA GLY A 76 0.13 -2.79 3.71
C GLY A 76 0.22 -1.74 2.62
N ILE A 77 0.12 -2.17 1.36
CA ILE A 77 -0.08 -1.28 0.21
C ILE A 77 -1.50 -1.48 -0.30
N GLU A 78 -2.21 -0.38 -0.53
CA GLU A 78 -3.48 -0.35 -1.26
C GLU A 78 -3.28 0.50 -2.52
N ASN A 79 -3.47 -0.11 -3.69
CA ASN A 79 -3.38 0.58 -4.97
C ASN A 79 -4.73 1.25 -5.29
N GLN A 80 -4.70 2.49 -5.75
CA GLN A 80 -5.88 3.22 -6.18
C GLN A 80 -5.62 3.93 -7.50
N THR A 81 -6.41 3.60 -8.53
CA THR A 81 -6.47 4.41 -9.76
C THR A 81 -7.70 5.30 -9.76
N ASN A 82 -8.86 4.73 -9.42
CA ASN A 82 -10.08 5.50 -9.26
C ASN A 82 -10.20 5.83 -7.78
N PRO A 83 -10.18 7.11 -7.40
CA PRO A 83 -10.23 7.48 -6.00
C PRO A 83 -11.58 7.10 -5.39
N ASN A 84 -11.55 6.65 -4.14
CA ASN A 84 -12.73 6.19 -3.41
C ASN A 84 -12.88 7.02 -2.12
N LYS A 85 -14.03 7.66 -1.95
CA LYS A 85 -14.32 8.50 -0.77
C LYS A 85 -14.35 7.73 0.55
N ASP A 86 -14.56 6.43 0.48
CA ASP A 86 -14.63 5.54 1.63
C ASP A 86 -13.27 4.87 1.92
N MET A 87 -12.17 5.33 1.29
CA MET A 87 -10.83 4.79 1.56
C MET A 87 -10.44 4.82 3.04
N PRO A 88 -10.71 5.89 3.82
CA PRO A 88 -10.45 5.88 5.26
C PRO A 88 -11.17 4.75 6.01
N PHE A 89 -12.43 4.47 5.66
CA PHE A 89 -13.18 3.35 6.25
C PHE A 89 -12.63 1.98 5.85
N ARG A 90 -12.16 1.82 4.61
CA ARG A 90 -11.52 0.58 4.16
C ARG A 90 -10.24 0.31 4.94
N VAL A 91 -9.34 1.30 4.99
CA VAL A 91 -8.03 1.16 5.62
C VAL A 91 -8.14 0.89 7.13
N ILE A 92 -8.99 1.63 7.86
CA ILE A 92 -9.20 1.34 9.29
C ILE A 92 -9.77 -0.06 9.53
N GLY A 93 -10.67 -0.53 8.64
CA GLY A 93 -11.21 -1.87 8.68
C GLY A 93 -10.12 -2.93 8.55
N TYR A 94 -9.26 -2.76 7.55
CA TYR A 94 -8.16 -3.67 7.30
C TYR A 94 -7.10 -3.64 8.43
N ASP A 95 -6.74 -2.45 8.91
CA ASP A 95 -5.74 -2.28 9.98
C ASP A 95 -6.28 -2.86 11.29
N GLY A 96 -7.55 -2.60 11.60
CA GLY A 96 -8.26 -3.19 12.73
C GLY A 96 -8.34 -4.71 12.67
N ALA A 97 -8.63 -5.30 11.50
CA ALA A 97 -8.61 -6.76 11.30
C ALA A 97 -7.21 -7.36 11.52
N THR A 98 -6.17 -6.63 11.12
CA THR A 98 -4.77 -7.03 11.31
C THR A 98 -4.40 -7.02 12.80
N TYR A 99 -4.72 -5.94 13.53
CA TYR A 99 -4.55 -5.90 14.99
C TYR A 99 -5.38 -6.98 15.69
N ARG A 100 -6.61 -7.23 15.25
CA ARG A 100 -7.46 -8.29 15.80
C ARG A 100 -6.83 -9.67 15.61
N SER A 101 -6.19 -9.91 14.47
CA SER A 101 -5.47 -11.16 14.20
C SER A 101 -4.28 -11.33 15.14
N GLN A 102 -3.50 -10.25 15.36
CA GLN A 102 -2.43 -10.27 16.38
C GLN A 102 -2.99 -10.67 17.75
N LEU A 103 -4.17 -10.16 18.15
CA LEU A 103 -4.77 -10.50 19.46
C LEU A 103 -4.96 -12.01 19.68
N LEU A 104 -5.17 -12.76 18.60
CA LEU A 104 -5.40 -14.20 18.60
C LEU A 104 -4.09 -15.01 18.54
N GLU A 105 -2.99 -14.42 18.08
CA GLU A 105 -1.69 -15.09 18.01
C GLU A 105 -1.15 -15.45 19.40
N LYS A 106 -0.71 -16.70 19.51
CA LYS A 106 -0.05 -17.25 20.69
C LYS A 106 1.29 -17.84 20.27
N GLU A 107 2.31 -17.60 21.06
CA GLU A 107 3.64 -18.17 20.86
C GLU A 107 3.84 -19.31 21.86
N THR A 108 4.42 -20.43 21.42
CA THR A 108 4.74 -21.54 22.33
C THR A 108 6.25 -21.63 22.46
N LYS A 109 6.79 -21.43 23.66
CA LYS A 109 8.23 -21.57 23.95
C LYS A 109 8.46 -22.80 24.82
N SER A 110 9.53 -23.54 24.52
CA SER A 110 10.02 -24.61 25.39
C SER A 110 10.68 -23.96 26.61
N VAL A 111 10.29 -24.38 27.82
CA VAL A 111 10.81 -23.81 29.08
C VAL A 111 12.04 -24.59 29.56
N ASP A 112 12.04 -25.90 29.38
CA ASP A 112 13.07 -26.84 29.88
C ASP A 112 13.37 -27.98 28.89
N GLY A 113 12.95 -27.85 27.62
CA GLY A 113 13.14 -28.86 26.57
C GLY A 113 12.05 -29.93 26.49
N GLU A 114 11.26 -30.12 27.56
CA GLU A 114 10.15 -31.08 27.61
C GLU A 114 8.79 -30.39 27.77
N ASN A 115 8.72 -29.32 28.57
CA ASN A 115 7.53 -28.53 28.80
C ASN A 115 7.43 -27.35 27.84
N LYS A 116 6.27 -27.23 27.19
CA LYS A 116 5.91 -26.12 26.32
C LYS A 116 4.95 -25.18 27.04
N GLN A 117 5.31 -23.90 27.12
CA GLN A 117 4.43 -22.87 27.67
C GLN A 117 3.94 -21.94 26.57
N VAL A 118 2.67 -21.58 26.64
CA VAL A 118 2.00 -20.70 25.66
C VAL A 118 1.96 -19.28 26.20
N TYR A 119 2.55 -18.36 25.45
CA TYR A 119 2.62 -16.94 25.74
C TYR A 119 1.79 -16.14 24.72
N LYS A 120 1.36 -14.94 25.13
CA LYS A 120 0.87 -13.97 24.15
C LYS A 120 2.07 -13.43 23.38
N LYS A 121 1.97 -13.42 22.06
CA LYS A 121 2.98 -12.77 21.23
C LYS A 121 2.90 -11.25 21.42
N GLU A 122 4.05 -10.59 21.37
CA GLU A 122 4.11 -9.13 21.45
C GLU A 122 3.35 -8.48 20.29
N ARG A 123 2.83 -7.28 20.55
CA ARG A 123 2.06 -6.50 19.57
C ARG A 123 3.01 -5.59 18.82
N TYR A 124 2.72 -5.38 17.55
CA TYR A 124 3.51 -4.54 16.67
C TYR A 124 2.59 -3.70 15.78
N PRO A 125 3.04 -2.52 15.35
CA PRO A 125 2.23 -1.60 14.55
C PRO A 125 1.79 -2.20 13.22
N VAL A 126 0.70 -1.65 12.69
CA VAL A 126 0.21 -1.86 11.32
C VAL A 126 0.29 -0.51 10.62
N ILE A 127 0.96 -0.45 9.48
CA ILE A 127 1.16 0.76 8.68
C ILE A 127 0.67 0.48 7.27
N THR A 128 -0.40 1.15 6.86
CA THR A 128 -0.91 1.07 5.49
C THR A 128 -0.62 2.37 4.74
N VAL A 129 -0.11 2.24 3.52
CA VAL A 129 0.02 3.33 2.54
C VAL A 129 -0.93 3.08 1.38
N VAL A 130 -1.54 4.14 0.88
CA VAL A 130 -2.38 4.12 -0.32
C VAL A 130 -1.58 4.76 -1.45
N LEU A 131 -1.28 3.98 -2.49
CA LEU A 131 -0.59 4.47 -3.68
C LEU A 131 -1.65 4.88 -4.70
N TYR A 132 -1.78 6.19 -4.92
CA TYR A 132 -2.73 6.73 -5.86
C TYR A 132 -2.05 7.02 -7.21
N MET A 133 -2.48 6.31 -8.24
CA MET A 133 -2.00 6.35 -9.63
C MET A 133 -3.15 6.72 -10.59
N GLY A 134 -4.07 7.58 -10.13
CA GLY A 134 -5.19 8.06 -10.98
C GLY A 134 -4.73 9.04 -12.06
N LYS A 135 -5.66 9.66 -12.79
CA LYS A 135 -5.32 10.67 -13.81
C LYS A 135 -5.29 12.09 -13.25
N ASP A 136 -6.23 12.40 -12.38
CA ASP A 136 -6.38 13.68 -11.72
C ASP A 136 -5.74 13.66 -10.34
N LYS A 137 -5.43 14.83 -9.78
CA LYS A 137 -4.92 14.93 -8.40
C LYS A 137 -5.90 14.35 -7.39
N TRP A 138 -5.37 13.73 -6.35
CA TRP A 138 -6.19 13.22 -5.25
C TRP A 138 -6.97 14.37 -4.57
N ASN A 139 -8.29 14.26 -4.57
CA ASN A 139 -9.20 15.24 -3.99
C ASN A 139 -10.28 14.59 -3.12
N TYR A 140 -9.97 13.45 -2.51
CA TYR A 140 -10.87 12.65 -1.69
C TYR A 140 -10.45 12.64 -0.21
N PRO A 141 -11.34 12.25 0.72
CA PRO A 141 -11.05 12.20 2.14
C PRO A 141 -9.78 11.42 2.53
N ASN A 142 -8.98 12.00 3.43
CA ASN A 142 -7.77 11.39 4.00
C ASN A 142 -7.95 10.99 5.47
N ASN A 143 -9.12 11.23 6.05
CA ASN A 143 -9.47 10.85 7.42
C ASN A 143 -10.98 10.56 7.53
N LEU A 144 -11.42 10.01 8.66
CA LEU A 144 -12.81 9.60 8.84
C LEU A 144 -13.75 10.79 8.93
N VAL A 145 -13.32 11.88 9.56
CA VAL A 145 -14.15 13.07 9.74
C VAL A 145 -14.55 13.66 8.38
N GLU A 146 -13.62 13.68 7.42
CA GLU A 146 -13.88 14.11 6.03
C GLU A 146 -14.84 13.19 5.26
N CYS A 147 -15.01 11.93 5.68
CA CYS A 147 -15.95 11.00 5.04
C CYS A 147 -17.40 11.18 5.51
N PHE A 148 -17.64 11.85 6.65
CA PHE A 148 -18.99 11.98 7.18
C PHE A 148 -19.86 12.93 6.35
N ASN A 149 -21.17 12.82 6.53
CA ASN A 149 -22.13 13.61 5.76
C ASN A 149 -21.83 15.12 5.91
N PRO A 150 -21.47 15.82 4.81
CA PRO A 150 -21.16 17.24 4.85
C PRO A 150 -22.38 18.11 5.16
N GLU A 151 -23.59 17.56 5.04
CA GLU A 151 -24.85 18.23 5.39
C GLU A 151 -25.16 18.16 6.89
N LEU A 152 -24.31 17.54 7.71
CA LEU A 152 -24.48 17.58 9.16
C LEU A 152 -24.49 19.04 9.63
N PRO A 153 -25.53 19.48 10.36
CA PRO A 153 -25.64 20.86 10.79
C PRO A 153 -24.45 21.22 11.67
N ASP A 154 -23.77 22.33 11.39
CA ASP A 154 -22.65 22.81 12.21
C ASP A 154 -23.20 23.54 13.45
N ASP A 155 -23.71 22.74 14.38
CA ASP A 155 -24.34 23.16 15.63
C ASP A 155 -23.56 22.64 16.86
N ASP A 156 -24.01 23.04 18.05
CA ASP A 156 -23.35 22.63 19.31
C ASP A 156 -23.32 21.10 19.49
N ILE A 157 -24.33 20.38 18.98
CA ILE A 157 -24.44 18.93 19.16
C ILE A 157 -23.39 18.21 18.31
N THR A 158 -23.33 18.54 17.02
CA THR A 158 -22.34 17.93 16.11
C THR A 158 -20.92 18.36 16.45
N SER A 159 -20.72 19.58 16.95
CA SER A 159 -19.43 20.06 17.43
C SER A 159 -18.94 19.24 18.62
N VAL A 160 -19.80 19.00 19.61
CA VAL A 160 -19.47 18.13 20.74
C VAL A 160 -19.21 16.70 20.26
N MET A 161 -20.02 16.16 19.34
CA MET A 161 -19.78 14.80 18.81
C MET A 161 -18.41 14.66 18.14
N LYS A 162 -17.98 15.65 17.35
CA LYS A 162 -16.67 15.65 16.66
C LYS A 162 -15.50 15.47 17.64
N GLU A 163 -15.59 15.98 18.87
CA GLU A 163 -14.53 15.83 19.88
C GLU A 163 -14.30 14.39 20.36
N TYR A 164 -15.30 13.51 20.22
CA TYR A 164 -15.22 12.11 20.68
C TYR A 164 -14.96 11.13 19.54
N ILE A 165 -14.84 11.61 18.31
CA ILE A 165 -14.52 10.77 17.16
C ILE A 165 -13.01 10.53 17.15
N SER A 166 -12.61 9.26 17.12
CA SER A 166 -11.23 8.89 16.83
C SER A 166 -10.99 9.05 15.33
N ASP A 167 -10.55 10.24 14.92
CA ASP A 167 -10.36 10.58 13.52
C ASP A 167 -9.17 9.82 12.91
N TYR A 168 -9.46 8.69 12.29
CA TYR A 168 -8.44 7.81 11.73
C TYR A 168 -7.91 8.36 10.41
N LYS A 169 -6.65 8.79 10.42
CA LYS A 169 -5.94 9.29 9.24
C LYS A 169 -5.32 8.15 8.44
N ILE A 170 -5.46 8.22 7.11
CA ILE A 170 -4.75 7.35 6.17
C ILE A 170 -3.54 8.05 5.53
N ASN A 171 -2.60 7.26 5.03
CA ASN A 171 -1.39 7.76 4.35
C ASN A 171 -1.57 7.60 2.84
N VAL A 172 -2.09 8.62 2.17
CA VAL A 172 -2.24 8.64 0.71
C VAL A 172 -1.04 9.32 0.07
N PHE A 173 -0.43 8.66 -0.91
CA PHE A 173 0.63 9.20 -1.74
C PHE A 173 0.12 9.29 -3.18
N ASP A 174 -0.11 10.51 -3.65
CA ASP A 174 -0.45 10.77 -5.05
C ASP A 174 0.82 10.74 -5.89
N ILE A 175 1.09 9.60 -6.50
CA ILE A 175 2.34 9.35 -7.24
C ILE A 175 2.50 10.30 -8.41
N GLY A 176 1.39 10.63 -9.11
CA GLY A 176 1.45 11.55 -10.23
C GLY A 176 1.59 13.03 -9.82
N ASP A 177 1.43 13.36 -8.55
CA ASP A 177 1.64 14.72 -8.02
C ASP A 177 3.01 14.91 -7.35
N MET A 178 3.82 13.85 -7.28
CA MET A 178 5.19 13.94 -6.79
C MET A 178 6.07 14.70 -7.80
N SER A 179 7.10 15.37 -7.29
CA SER A 179 8.16 15.97 -8.11
C SER A 179 9.17 14.91 -8.58
N LEU A 180 9.85 15.17 -9.70
CA LEU A 180 10.93 14.28 -10.16
C LEU A 180 12.04 14.11 -9.12
N GLU A 181 12.34 15.14 -8.32
CA GLU A 181 13.31 15.06 -7.21
C GLU A 181 12.87 14.07 -6.13
N GLU A 182 11.58 14.05 -5.78
CA GLU A 182 11.03 13.06 -4.84
C GLU A 182 11.02 11.65 -5.44
N ILE A 183 10.94 11.50 -6.77
CA ILE A 183 11.02 10.19 -7.44
C ILE A 183 12.46 9.66 -7.48
N GLU A 184 13.47 10.52 -7.46
CA GLU A 184 14.88 10.11 -7.53
C GLU A 184 15.33 9.22 -6.37
N VAL A 185 14.60 9.25 -5.24
CA VAL A 185 14.92 8.45 -4.04
C VAL A 185 14.62 6.96 -4.22
N PHE A 186 13.72 6.60 -5.13
CA PHE A 186 13.38 5.21 -5.44
C PHE A 186 14.49 4.56 -6.26
N LYS A 187 14.74 3.28 -6.03
CA LYS A 187 15.85 2.53 -6.64
C LYS A 187 15.39 1.34 -7.47
N SER A 188 14.20 0.80 -7.19
CA SER A 188 13.61 -0.34 -7.88
C SER A 188 12.91 0.09 -9.18
N ASP A 189 12.36 -0.89 -9.89
CA ASP A 189 11.51 -0.67 -11.07
C ASP A 189 10.31 0.24 -10.78
N PHE A 190 9.91 0.41 -9.50
CA PHE A 190 8.87 1.38 -9.11
C PHE A 190 9.21 2.81 -9.51
N LYS A 191 10.50 3.19 -9.50
CA LYS A 191 10.94 4.51 -9.96
C LYS A 191 10.46 4.82 -11.37
N ILE A 192 10.55 3.84 -12.27
CA ILE A 192 10.16 3.98 -13.68
C ILE A 192 8.65 4.18 -13.78
N ILE A 193 7.87 3.41 -13.01
CA ILE A 193 6.41 3.55 -12.94
C ILE A 193 6.03 4.94 -12.41
N ALA A 194 6.63 5.36 -11.30
CA ALA A 194 6.32 6.63 -10.67
C ALA A 194 6.67 7.83 -11.57
N GLU A 195 7.85 7.80 -12.18
CA GLU A 195 8.28 8.79 -13.16
C GLU A 195 7.32 8.87 -14.35
N HIS A 196 6.87 7.74 -14.88
CA HIS A 196 5.88 7.69 -15.95
C HIS A 196 4.58 8.41 -15.54
N PHE A 197 4.05 8.17 -14.33
CA PHE A 197 2.81 8.81 -13.88
C PHE A 197 2.93 10.32 -13.65
N VAL A 198 4.07 10.78 -13.12
CA VAL A 198 4.36 12.22 -12.98
C VAL A 198 4.34 12.90 -14.35
N ARG A 199 5.05 12.32 -15.33
CA ARG A 199 5.14 12.87 -16.69
C ARG A 199 3.81 12.81 -17.44
N LEU A 200 3.07 11.72 -17.27
CA LEU A 200 1.72 11.57 -17.81
C LEU A 200 0.78 12.67 -17.28
N ARG A 201 0.85 12.98 -15.97
CA ARG A 201 0.04 14.06 -15.37
C ARG A 201 0.43 15.44 -15.90
N ASN A 202 1.70 15.65 -16.18
CA ASN A 202 2.21 16.91 -16.75
C ASN A 202 2.04 17.02 -18.27
N ASN A 203 1.45 16.02 -18.94
CA ASN A 203 1.31 15.94 -20.40
C ASN A 203 2.66 16.02 -21.15
N GLU A 204 3.72 15.48 -20.56
CA GLU A 204 5.04 15.40 -21.20
C GLU A 204 5.08 14.20 -22.15
N GLN A 205 4.67 14.40 -23.41
CA GLN A 205 4.59 13.31 -24.40
C GLN A 205 5.91 12.99 -25.12
N ASP A 206 6.86 13.93 -25.14
CA ASP A 206 8.16 13.76 -25.81
C ASP A 206 9.24 13.19 -24.88
N TYR A 207 8.86 12.51 -23.81
CA TYR A 207 9.79 11.91 -22.87
C TYR A 207 10.28 10.54 -23.38
N GLU A 208 11.58 10.43 -23.63
CA GLU A 208 12.24 9.14 -23.80
C GLU A 208 12.66 8.60 -22.42
N PRO A 209 12.19 7.40 -22.02
CA PRO A 209 12.58 6.79 -20.77
C PRO A 209 14.10 6.65 -20.65
N ASP A 210 14.63 7.06 -19.52
CA ASP A 210 16.03 6.84 -19.17
C ASP A 210 16.36 5.34 -19.31
N LYS A 211 17.51 5.02 -19.94
CA LYS A 211 17.94 3.63 -20.17
C LYS A 211 18.35 2.96 -18.87
N ARG A 212 17.37 2.48 -18.11
CA ARG A 212 17.53 1.75 -16.85
C ARG A 212 17.25 0.27 -17.10
N SER A 213 18.03 -0.60 -16.48
CA SER A 213 17.77 -2.04 -16.49
C SER A 213 16.52 -2.32 -15.66
N ILE A 214 15.52 -2.97 -16.25
CA ILE A 214 14.32 -3.44 -15.54
C ILE A 214 14.64 -4.81 -14.93
N GLN A 215 14.47 -4.96 -13.63
CA GLN A 215 14.78 -6.21 -12.94
C GLN A 215 13.65 -7.24 -13.10
N HIS A 216 12.40 -6.80 -13.00
CA HIS A 216 11.20 -7.65 -13.04
C HIS A 216 10.41 -7.40 -14.33
N VAL A 217 11.02 -7.77 -15.45
CA VAL A 217 10.53 -7.44 -16.80
C VAL A 217 9.08 -7.87 -17.01
N ASP A 218 8.70 -9.08 -16.62
CA ASP A 218 7.35 -9.61 -16.88
C ASP A 218 6.27 -8.87 -16.07
N GLU A 219 6.46 -8.73 -14.76
CA GLU A 219 5.56 -7.99 -13.87
C GLU A 219 5.45 -6.51 -14.28
N PHE A 220 6.58 -5.89 -14.62
CA PHE A 220 6.64 -4.51 -15.08
C PHE A 220 5.87 -4.30 -16.38
N LEU A 221 6.13 -5.11 -17.42
CA LEU A 221 5.46 -4.97 -18.72
C LEU A 221 3.96 -5.22 -18.60
N LYS A 222 3.54 -6.21 -17.81
CA LYS A 222 2.12 -6.47 -17.52
C LYS A 222 1.46 -5.27 -16.86
N LEU A 223 2.11 -4.68 -15.86
CA LEU A 223 1.59 -3.50 -15.18
C LEU A 223 1.46 -2.32 -16.15
N MET A 224 2.52 -1.99 -16.89
CA MET A 224 2.52 -0.88 -17.82
C MET A 224 1.48 -1.04 -18.93
N ASN A 225 1.33 -2.24 -19.50
CA ASN A 225 0.30 -2.51 -20.50
C ASN A 225 -1.10 -2.20 -19.99
N VAL A 226 -1.42 -2.59 -18.76
CA VAL A 226 -2.77 -2.39 -18.21
C VAL A 226 -2.99 -0.96 -17.69
N LEU A 227 -1.94 -0.29 -17.22
CA LEU A 227 -2.05 1.09 -16.74
C LEU A 227 -2.14 2.12 -17.86
N THR A 228 -1.42 1.90 -18.96
CA THR A 228 -1.25 2.91 -20.02
C THR A 228 -2.01 2.56 -21.30
N GLY A 229 -2.12 1.27 -21.62
CA GLY A 229 -2.52 0.82 -22.97
C GLY A 229 -1.57 1.29 -24.07
N ASP A 230 -0.39 1.79 -23.72
CA ASP A 230 0.58 2.40 -24.63
C ASP A 230 1.59 1.36 -25.12
N ALA A 231 1.29 0.80 -26.29
CA ALA A 231 2.16 -0.18 -26.94
C ALA A 231 3.50 0.44 -27.38
N GLU A 232 3.55 1.74 -27.68
CA GLU A 232 4.78 2.41 -28.14
C GLU A 232 5.79 2.55 -27.00
N PHE A 233 5.33 2.89 -25.80
CA PHE A 233 6.18 2.92 -24.61
C PHE A 233 6.82 1.55 -24.33
N LEU A 234 6.04 0.47 -24.45
CA LEU A 234 6.54 -0.90 -24.26
C LEU A 234 7.55 -1.30 -25.35
N GLU A 235 7.32 -0.91 -26.60
CA GLU A 235 8.26 -1.15 -27.70
C GLU A 235 9.59 -0.40 -27.49
N GLN A 236 9.54 0.85 -27.03
CA GLN A 236 10.74 1.63 -26.73
C GLN A 236 11.57 0.98 -25.61
N MET A 237 10.94 0.37 -24.60
CA MET A 237 11.66 -0.31 -23.52
C MET A 237 12.19 -1.70 -23.91
N ASN A 238 11.46 -2.45 -24.74
CA ASN A 238 11.85 -3.80 -25.19
C ASN A 238 13.11 -3.85 -26.07
N VAL A 239 13.55 -2.72 -26.62
CA VAL A 239 14.84 -2.64 -27.35
C VAL A 239 16.04 -2.81 -26.41
N TYR A 240 15.84 -2.81 -25.09
CA TYR A 240 16.92 -2.72 -24.09
C TYR A 240 16.95 -3.86 -23.07
N SER A 241 16.21 -4.95 -23.30
CA SER A 241 16.09 -6.10 -22.37
C SER A 241 17.11 -7.24 -22.61
N ASP A 242 18.18 -7.02 -23.38
CA ASP A 242 19.22 -8.03 -23.69
C ASP A 242 20.31 -8.14 -22.60
#